data_AF-A0A7K6YQ27-F1
#
_entry.id   AF-A0A7K6YQ27-F1
#
_cell.length_a   1.000
_cell.length_b   1.000
_cell.length_c   1.000
_cell.angle_alpha   90.00
_cell.angle_beta   90.00
_cell.angle_gamma   90.00
#
_symmetry.space_group_name_H-M   'P 1'
#
loop_
_entity.id
_entity.type
_entity.pdbx_description
1 polymer ?
#
loop_
_entity_poly.entity_id
_entity_poly.type
_entity_poly.pdbx_seq_one_letter_code
_entity_poly.pdbx_strand_id
1 'polypeptide(L)'
;MSLPQPLRRRLNSFSRTVFTDSRRTGPQYPGDRPDSEMLSSLPLQMSLYFNVYFFPFWWLSTVVMLQLKYSFLSDYYKFILVTIMILASLIEVIRLYLGYMGNLQEKVPELAGFWLLTLLLQLPIILFLLFNEGLKIQPLERAVHIIFALFLTFQVIAAFVTLKRMVNKLATHFRLNEFDQLEEHPVPYFYSLDKEERAVSMAGRGP
;
A
#
# COMPACT_ATOMS: atom_id res chain seq x y z
N MET A 1 -57.43 5.92 12.56
CA MET A 1 -56.70 7.17 12.82
C MET A 1 -55.64 7.36 11.73
N SER A 2 -55.76 8.41 10.91
CA SER A 2 -54.84 8.70 9.81
C SER A 2 -53.58 9.40 10.32
N LEU A 3 -52.41 8.84 10.01
CA LEU A 3 -51.12 9.43 10.36
C LEU A 3 -50.94 10.85 9.77
N PRO A 4 -50.32 11.80 10.51
CA PRO A 4 -50.06 13.16 10.04
C PRO A 4 -49.25 13.21 8.74
N GLN A 5 -49.61 14.11 7.83
CA GLN A 5 -48.97 14.36 6.52
C GLN A 5 -47.42 14.43 6.54
N PRO A 6 -46.76 15.12 7.50
CA PRO A 6 -45.29 15.20 7.50
C PRO A 6 -44.62 13.85 7.81
N LEU A 7 -45.23 13.04 8.69
CA LEU A 7 -44.74 11.70 9.02
C LEU A 7 -44.90 10.73 7.86
N ARG A 8 -46.01 10.82 7.11
CA ARG A 8 -46.21 10.03 5.89
C ARG A 8 -45.16 10.34 4.82
N ARG A 9 -44.80 11.61 4.64
CA ARG A 9 -43.76 12.00 3.67
C ARG A 9 -42.38 11.46 4.05
N ARG A 10 -42.02 11.53 5.34
CA ARG A 10 -40.74 11.00 5.81
C ARG A 10 -40.67 9.47 5.78
N LEU A 11 -41.76 8.79 6.10
CA LEU A 11 -41.83 7.33 5.97
C LEU A 11 -41.78 6.89 4.51
N ASN A 12 -42.42 7.62 3.59
CA ASN A 12 -42.33 7.32 2.17
C ASN A 12 -40.94 7.61 1.59
N SER A 13 -40.22 8.64 2.04
CA SER A 13 -38.83 8.86 1.62
C SER A 13 -37.92 7.76 2.16
N PHE A 14 -38.08 7.38 3.43
CA PHE A 14 -37.27 6.33 4.05
C PHE A 14 -37.58 4.95 3.45
N SER A 15 -38.85 4.65 3.18
CA SER A 15 -39.27 3.44 2.48
C SER A 15 -38.70 3.39 1.06
N ARG A 16 -38.64 4.51 0.35
CA ARG A 16 -38.00 4.55 -0.96
C ARG A 16 -36.49 4.34 -0.87
N THR A 17 -35.82 4.90 0.12
CA THR A 17 -34.37 4.71 0.31
C THR A 17 -34.00 3.28 0.71
N VAL A 18 -34.86 2.59 1.47
CA VAL A 18 -34.58 1.23 1.96
C VAL A 18 -35.11 0.12 1.05
N PHE A 19 -36.20 0.36 0.31
CA PHE A 19 -36.84 -0.67 -0.54
C PHE A 19 -36.79 -0.41 -2.04
N THR A 20 -36.19 0.70 -2.51
CA THR A 20 -36.03 0.97 -3.95
C THR A 20 -34.61 0.69 -4.40
N ASP A 21 -34.16 -0.55 -4.24
CA ASP A 21 -33.11 -1.07 -5.12
C ASP A 21 -33.35 -2.55 -5.43
N SER A 22 -34.14 -2.81 -6.48
CA SER A 22 -34.22 -4.16 -7.08
C SER A 22 -34.92 -4.25 -8.43
N ARG A 23 -35.51 -3.19 -9.00
CA ARG A 23 -36.11 -3.28 -10.35
C ARG A 23 -35.93 -2.01 -11.18
N ARG A 24 -34.72 -1.81 -11.68
CA ARG A 24 -34.51 -1.14 -12.98
C ARG A 24 -33.54 -1.96 -13.81
N THR A 25 -34.13 -2.82 -14.63
CA THR A 25 -33.48 -3.53 -15.74
C THR A 25 -33.01 -2.52 -16.78
N GLY A 26 -31.73 -2.15 -16.69
CA GLY A 26 -30.92 -1.60 -17.78
C GLY A 26 -29.81 -2.59 -18.15
N PRO A 27 -29.20 -2.51 -19.35
CA PRO A 27 -28.33 -3.55 -19.87
C PRO A 27 -27.14 -3.82 -18.93
N GLN A 28 -26.96 -5.10 -18.61
CA GLN A 28 -25.88 -5.63 -17.78
C GLN A 28 -24.51 -5.32 -18.40
N TYR A 29 -23.75 -4.43 -17.75
CA TYR A 29 -22.30 -4.47 -17.81
C TYR A 29 -21.82 -5.43 -16.71
N PRO A 30 -21.15 -6.56 -17.05
CA PRO A 30 -20.59 -7.43 -16.05
C PRO A 30 -19.26 -6.85 -15.61
N GLY A 31 -19.21 -6.15 -14.46
CA GLY A 31 -17.92 -5.64 -14.01
C GLY A 31 -17.85 -4.80 -12.76
N ASP A 32 -18.92 -4.63 -11.98
CA ASP A 32 -18.82 -3.80 -10.77
C ASP A 32 -19.56 -4.41 -9.59
N ARG A 33 -18.88 -5.36 -8.94
CA ARG A 33 -19.02 -5.55 -7.50
C ARG A 33 -17.94 -4.67 -6.87
N PRO A 34 -18.28 -3.70 -6.01
CA PRO A 34 -17.28 -3.02 -5.24
C PRO A 34 -16.85 -3.96 -4.12
N ASP A 35 -15.91 -4.87 -4.43
CA ASP A 35 -15.10 -5.57 -3.42
C ASP A 35 -14.06 -4.60 -2.82
N SER A 36 -14.51 -3.39 -2.50
CA SER A 36 -13.73 -2.25 -2.03
C SER A 36 -13.51 -2.29 -0.52
N GLU A 37 -13.13 -3.46 0.02
CA GLU A 37 -12.80 -3.60 1.45
C GLU A 37 -11.57 -4.48 1.75
N MET A 38 -10.92 -5.07 0.74
CA MET A 38 -9.67 -5.82 0.95
C MET A 38 -8.57 -5.34 -0.01
N LEU A 39 -8.18 -4.09 0.17
CA LEU A 39 -7.15 -3.44 -0.65
C LEU A 39 -5.71 -3.74 -0.17
N SER A 40 -5.56 -4.30 1.03
CA SER A 40 -4.26 -4.82 1.53
C SER A 40 -3.88 -6.12 0.83
N SER A 41 -2.63 -6.28 0.42
CA SER A 41 -2.18 -7.55 -0.16
C SER A 41 -2.04 -8.62 0.93
N LEU A 42 -2.98 -9.56 0.94
CA LEU A 42 -3.02 -10.67 1.90
C LEU A 42 -1.71 -11.50 1.93
N PRO A 43 -1.06 -11.82 0.78
CA PRO A 43 0.19 -12.58 0.82
C PRO A 43 1.33 -11.84 1.53
N LEU A 44 1.44 -10.52 1.34
CA LEU A 44 2.45 -9.70 2.01
C LEU A 44 2.19 -9.66 3.52
N GLN A 45 0.94 -9.48 3.92
CA GLN A 45 0.51 -9.46 5.31
C GLN A 45 0.82 -10.77 6.04
N MET A 46 0.51 -11.91 5.41
CA MET A 46 0.83 -13.23 5.96
C MET A 46 2.34 -13.43 6.11
N SER A 47 3.14 -13.01 5.12
CA SER A 47 4.60 -13.11 5.21
C SER A 47 5.18 -12.22 6.31
N LEU A 48 4.67 -10.99 6.48
CA LEU A 48 5.07 -10.09 7.56
C LEU A 48 4.75 -10.70 8.93
N TYR A 49 3.55 -11.27 9.08
CA TYR A 49 3.14 -11.97 10.30
C TYR A 49 4.13 -13.08 10.67
N PHE A 50 4.44 -13.99 9.75
CA PHE A 50 5.41 -15.04 10.02
C PHE A 50 6.81 -14.49 10.33
N ASN A 51 7.22 -13.41 9.67
CA ASN A 51 8.53 -12.81 9.91
C ASN A 51 8.63 -12.19 11.33
N VAL A 52 7.54 -11.61 11.86
CA VAL A 52 7.50 -11.12 13.26
C VAL A 52 7.85 -12.23 14.27
N TYR A 53 7.35 -13.44 14.09
CA TYR A 53 7.66 -14.56 14.99
C TYR A 53 9.00 -15.22 14.69
N PHE A 54 9.40 -15.24 13.42
CA PHE A 54 10.69 -15.79 13.00
C PHE A 54 11.85 -14.90 13.47
N PHE A 55 11.68 -13.59 13.50
CA PHE A 55 12.77 -12.65 13.81
C PHE A 55 13.41 -12.86 15.19
N PRO A 56 12.67 -13.00 16.31
CA PRO A 56 13.26 -13.36 17.61
C PRO A 56 14.05 -14.66 17.58
N PHE A 57 13.58 -15.66 16.83
CA PHE A 57 14.27 -16.93 16.67
C PHE A 57 15.56 -16.78 15.86
N TRP A 58 15.51 -16.03 14.75
CA TRP A 58 16.69 -15.67 13.97
C TRP A 58 17.72 -14.94 14.82
N TRP A 59 17.27 -13.97 15.62
CA TRP A 59 18.13 -13.16 16.49
C TRP A 59 18.81 -14.03 17.54
N LEU A 60 18.04 -14.86 18.26
CA LEU A 60 18.56 -15.76 19.28
C LEU A 60 19.56 -16.76 18.71
N SER A 61 19.22 -17.39 17.58
CA SER A 61 20.13 -18.30 16.87
C SER A 61 21.44 -17.60 16.52
N THR A 62 21.38 -16.39 15.97
CA THR A 62 22.58 -15.62 15.62
C THR A 62 23.43 -15.27 16.85
N VAL A 63 22.81 -14.89 17.98
CA VAL A 63 23.52 -14.64 19.24
C VAL A 63 24.22 -15.90 19.76
N VAL A 64 23.51 -17.03 19.81
CA VAL A 64 24.08 -18.30 20.29
C VAL A 64 25.24 -18.74 19.40
N MET A 65 25.08 -18.66 18.07
CA MET A 65 26.14 -18.99 17.11
C MET A 65 27.35 -18.07 17.27
N LEU A 66 27.12 -16.77 17.48
CA LEU A 66 28.19 -15.80 17.75
C LEU A 66 28.96 -16.17 19.02
N GLN A 67 28.28 -16.52 20.11
CA GLN A 67 28.91 -16.94 21.37
C GLN A 67 29.78 -18.19 21.18
N LEU A 68 29.27 -19.20 20.47
CA LEU A 68 29.99 -20.45 20.22
C LEU A 68 31.30 -20.23 19.43
N LYS A 69 31.29 -19.31 18.47
CA LYS A 69 32.48 -19.01 17.64
C LYS A 69 33.31 -17.82 18.13
N TYR A 70 32.90 -17.16 19.21
CA TYR A 70 33.47 -15.88 19.67
C TYR A 70 34.98 -15.98 19.90
N SER A 71 35.45 -17.05 20.56
CA SER A 71 36.88 -17.25 20.88
C SER A 71 37.76 -17.49 19.65
N PHE A 72 37.19 -17.96 18.54
CA PHE A 72 37.92 -18.32 17.32
C PHE A 72 37.85 -17.24 16.24
N LEU A 73 37.12 -16.16 16.50
CA LEU A 73 36.88 -15.07 15.56
C LEU A 73 37.89 -13.93 15.81
N SER A 74 38.30 -13.24 14.74
CA SER A 74 39.16 -12.07 14.87
C SER A 74 38.40 -10.88 15.47
N ASP A 75 39.10 -9.99 16.18
CA ASP A 75 38.47 -8.91 16.95
C ASP A 75 37.67 -7.93 16.10
N TYR A 76 38.12 -7.62 14.88
CA TYR A 76 37.38 -6.76 13.96
C TYR A 76 36.05 -7.39 13.54
N TYR A 77 36.01 -8.70 13.31
CA TYR A 77 34.77 -9.42 12.97
C TYR A 77 33.80 -9.50 14.14
N LYS A 78 34.30 -9.59 15.39
CA LYS A 78 33.44 -9.50 16.59
C LYS A 78 32.70 -8.17 16.61
N PHE A 79 33.42 -7.07 16.41
CA PHE A 79 32.82 -5.74 16.40
C PHE A 79 31.81 -5.57 15.26
N ILE A 80 32.15 -6.04 14.05
CA ILE A 80 31.26 -5.99 12.89
C ILE A 80 29.98 -6.78 13.15
N LEU A 81 30.06 -8.02 13.65
CA LEU A 81 28.88 -8.86 13.90
C LEU A 81 27.98 -8.27 14.99
N VAL A 82 28.54 -7.76 16.08
CA VAL A 82 27.73 -7.07 17.13
C VAL A 82 27.03 -5.85 16.55
N THR A 83 27.72 -5.06 15.74
CA THR A 83 27.14 -3.89 15.08
C THR A 83 26.02 -4.28 14.13
N ILE A 84 26.24 -5.31 13.30
CA ILE A 84 25.20 -5.85 12.40
C ILE A 84 24.00 -6.35 13.20
N MET A 85 24.21 -7.06 14.31
CA MET A 85 23.11 -7.54 15.15
C MET A 85 22.23 -6.40 15.66
N ILE A 86 22.83 -5.30 16.13
CA ILE A 86 22.08 -4.13 16.61
C ILE A 86 21.37 -3.44 15.45
N LEU A 87 22.10 -3.11 14.38
CA LEU A 87 21.55 -2.40 13.23
C LEU A 87 20.45 -3.19 12.54
N ALA A 88 20.68 -4.48 12.25
CA ALA A 88 19.69 -5.35 11.64
C ALA A 88 18.44 -5.46 12.49
N SER A 89 18.55 -5.45 13.83
CA SER A 89 17.39 -5.49 14.72
C SER A 89 16.56 -4.22 14.65
N LEU A 90 17.21 -3.05 14.71
CA LEU A 90 16.53 -1.77 14.60
C LEU A 90 15.85 -1.60 13.23
N ILE A 91 16.59 -1.92 12.16
CA ILE A 91 16.08 -1.86 10.79
C ILE A 91 14.91 -2.82 10.64
N GLU A 92 15.01 -4.05 11.14
CA GLU A 92 13.94 -5.04 11.04
C GLU A 92 12.64 -4.56 11.69
N VAL A 93 12.73 -4.03 12.91
CA VAL A 93 11.55 -3.54 13.65
C VAL A 93 10.87 -2.42 12.87
N ILE A 94 11.64 -1.42 12.41
CA ILE A 94 11.12 -0.30 11.62
C ILE A 94 10.52 -0.83 10.31
N ARG A 95 11.22 -1.74 9.64
CA ARG A 95 10.77 -2.34 8.38
C ARG A 95 9.45 -3.07 8.58
N LEU A 96 9.35 -3.99 9.54
CA LEU A 96 8.11 -4.72 9.82
C LEU A 96 6.94 -3.79 10.15
N TYR A 97 7.19 -2.73 10.93
CA TYR A 97 6.18 -1.70 11.22
C TYR A 97 5.69 -1.00 9.96
N LEU A 98 6.60 -0.51 9.11
CA LEU A 98 6.24 0.17 7.86
C LEU A 98 5.53 -0.76 6.88
N GLY A 99 5.94 -2.03 6.79
CA GLY A 99 5.30 -3.02 5.93
C GLY A 99 3.87 -3.33 6.38
N TYR A 100 3.67 -3.48 7.68
CA TYR A 100 2.33 -3.72 8.25
C TYR A 100 1.42 -2.51 8.05
N MET A 101 1.90 -1.32 8.42
CA MET A 101 1.15 -0.08 8.33
C MET A 101 0.85 0.31 6.88
N GLY A 102 1.86 0.29 6.01
CA GLY A 102 1.73 0.66 4.60
C GLY A 102 0.82 -0.29 3.82
N ASN A 103 0.82 -1.58 4.14
CA ASN A 103 -0.08 -2.53 3.49
C ASN A 103 -1.53 -2.42 3.98
N LEU A 104 -1.76 -2.25 5.29
CA LEU A 104 -3.11 -2.16 5.86
C LEU A 104 -3.79 -0.82 5.60
N GLN A 105 -3.05 0.27 5.70
CA GLN A 105 -3.57 1.62 5.53
C GLN A 105 -3.41 2.12 4.08
N GLU A 106 -2.92 1.25 3.18
CA GLU A 106 -2.63 1.56 1.77
C GLU A 106 -1.76 2.80 1.55
N LYS A 107 -0.89 3.10 2.53
CA LYS A 107 -0.05 4.27 2.44
C LYS A 107 1.19 3.98 1.61
N VAL A 108 1.19 4.53 0.40
CA VAL A 108 2.28 4.43 -0.58
C VAL A 108 3.65 4.81 0.01
N PRO A 109 3.80 5.92 0.77
CA PRO A 109 5.10 6.31 1.31
C PRO A 109 5.67 5.28 2.30
N GLU A 110 4.85 4.75 3.20
CA GLU A 110 5.24 3.77 4.20
C GLU A 110 5.63 2.44 3.55
N LEU A 111 4.85 1.98 2.57
CA LEU A 111 5.17 0.76 1.82
C LEU A 111 6.42 0.93 0.94
N ALA A 112 6.65 2.11 0.38
CA ALA A 112 7.90 2.43 -0.31
C ALA A 112 9.09 2.41 0.66
N GLY A 113 8.92 2.94 1.87
CA GLY A 113 9.92 2.87 2.94
C GLY A 113 10.26 1.43 3.33
N PHE A 114 9.24 0.58 3.51
CA PHE A 114 9.42 -0.87 3.69
C PHE A 114 10.27 -1.50 2.58
N TRP A 115 9.89 -1.23 1.33
CA TRP A 115 10.55 -1.79 0.15
C TRP A 115 12.01 -1.32 0.04
N LEU A 116 12.26 -0.03 0.29
CA LEU A 116 13.59 0.57 0.29
C LEU A 116 14.47 0.01 1.41
N LEU A 117 13.97 -0.06 2.65
CA LEU A 117 14.72 -0.64 3.77
C LEU A 117 15.09 -2.10 3.50
N THR A 118 14.20 -2.85 2.85
CA THR A 118 14.46 -4.25 2.48
C THR A 118 15.60 -4.35 1.46
N LEU A 119 15.54 -3.57 0.38
CA LEU A 119 16.54 -3.63 -0.69
C LEU A 119 17.89 -2.99 -0.33
N LEU A 120 17.85 -1.83 0.31
CA LEU A 120 19.03 -1.00 0.52
C LEU A 120 19.79 -1.37 1.79
N LEU A 121 19.09 -1.79 2.85
CA LEU A 121 19.74 -2.10 4.13
C LEU A 121 19.70 -3.59 4.43
N GLN A 122 18.52 -4.22 4.38
CA GLN A 122 18.39 -5.60 4.84
C GLN A 122 19.04 -6.62 3.89
N LEU A 123 18.93 -6.41 2.57
CA LEU A 123 19.56 -7.30 1.59
C LEU A 123 21.09 -7.28 1.67
N PRO A 124 21.79 -6.14 1.66
CA PRO A 124 23.24 -6.13 1.82
C PRO A 124 23.71 -6.79 3.13
N ILE A 125 22.98 -6.57 4.22
CA ILE A 125 23.28 -7.20 5.51
C ILE A 125 23.15 -8.73 5.41
N ILE A 126 22.05 -9.25 4.86
CA ILE A 126 21.87 -10.71 4.79
C ILE A 126 22.85 -11.36 3.81
N LEU A 127 23.18 -10.69 2.71
CA LEU A 127 24.18 -11.15 1.75
C LEU A 127 25.57 -11.20 2.39
N PHE A 128 25.94 -10.18 3.16
CA PHE A 128 27.19 -10.17 3.93
C PHE A 128 27.25 -11.36 4.90
N LEU A 129 26.18 -11.61 5.65
CA LEU A 129 26.11 -12.74 6.59
C LEU A 129 26.12 -14.12 5.90
N LEU A 130 25.65 -14.22 4.65
CA LEU A 130 25.58 -15.49 3.90
C LEU A 130 26.85 -15.86 3.14
N PHE A 131 27.57 -14.86 2.63
CA PHE A 131 28.67 -15.05 1.68
C PHE A 131 30.05 -14.69 2.24
N ASN A 132 30.13 -14.01 3.37
CA ASN A 132 31.44 -13.70 3.95
C ASN A 132 32.01 -14.91 4.71
N GLU A 133 32.90 -15.65 4.05
CA GLU A 133 33.58 -16.82 4.61
C GLU A 133 34.46 -16.49 5.82
N GLY A 134 34.91 -15.23 5.97
CA GLY A 134 35.67 -14.75 7.12
C GLY A 134 34.90 -14.83 8.44
N LEU A 135 33.56 -14.94 8.38
CA LEU A 135 32.70 -15.10 9.55
C LEU A 135 32.69 -16.53 10.12
N LYS A 136 33.37 -17.48 9.47
CA LYS A 136 33.35 -18.92 9.83
C LYS A 136 31.92 -19.41 10.05
N ILE A 137 31.08 -19.19 9.03
CA ILE A 137 29.62 -19.38 9.09
C ILE A 137 29.31 -20.85 9.37
N GLN A 138 28.58 -21.12 10.45
CA GLN A 138 28.17 -22.48 10.78
C GLN A 138 26.97 -22.92 9.92
N PRO A 139 26.77 -24.23 9.66
CA PRO A 139 25.65 -24.70 8.84
C PRO A 139 24.28 -24.25 9.36
N LEU A 140 24.08 -24.23 10.68
CA LEU A 140 22.83 -23.77 11.31
C LEU A 140 22.61 -22.27 11.12
N GLU A 141 23.65 -21.46 11.33
CA GLU A 141 23.63 -20.01 11.07
C GLU A 141 23.27 -19.73 9.60
N ARG A 142 23.90 -20.45 8.67
CA ARG A 142 23.62 -20.34 7.25
C ARG A 142 22.17 -20.67 6.92
N ALA A 143 21.63 -21.77 7.46
CA ALA A 143 20.25 -22.17 7.23
C ALA A 143 19.26 -21.10 7.71
N VAL A 144 19.50 -20.54 8.90
CA VAL A 144 18.66 -19.49 9.48
C VAL A 144 18.72 -18.20 8.66
N HIS A 145 19.90 -17.81 8.17
CA HIS A 145 20.05 -16.68 7.27
C HIS A 145 19.40 -16.92 5.89
N ILE A 146 19.46 -18.12 5.34
CA ILE A 146 18.77 -18.48 4.09
C ILE A 146 17.26 -18.33 4.26
N ILE A 147 16.69 -18.88 5.33
CA ILE A 147 15.24 -18.75 5.59
C ILE A 147 14.84 -17.28 5.67
N PHE A 148 15.62 -16.46 6.38
CA PHE A 148 15.39 -15.03 6.43
C PHE A 148 15.45 -14.38 5.05
N ALA A 149 16.48 -14.69 4.24
CA ALA A 149 16.62 -14.17 2.89
C ALA A 149 15.45 -14.57 1.97
N LEU A 150 14.87 -15.75 2.15
CA LEU A 150 13.66 -16.18 1.44
C LEU A 150 12.45 -15.32 1.82
N PHE A 151 12.26 -15.03 3.12
CA PHE A 151 11.23 -14.07 3.55
C PHE A 151 11.43 -12.70 2.89
N LEU A 152 12.65 -12.15 2.92
CA LEU A 152 12.94 -10.85 2.30
C LEU A 152 12.64 -10.86 0.80
N THR A 153 13.09 -11.89 0.09
CA THR A 153 12.92 -11.99 -1.37
C THR A 153 11.43 -12.04 -1.74
N PHE A 154 10.65 -12.86 -1.02
CA PHE A 154 9.21 -12.92 -1.21
C PHE A 154 8.54 -11.56 -0.93
N GLN A 155 8.92 -10.91 0.18
CA GLN A 155 8.37 -9.63 0.58
C GLN A 155 8.69 -8.51 -0.41
N VAL A 156 9.89 -8.47 -0.98
CA VAL A 156 10.27 -7.52 -2.04
C VAL A 156 9.35 -7.64 -3.25
N ILE A 157 9.12 -8.87 -3.73
CA ILE A 157 8.27 -9.12 -4.90
C ILE A 157 6.82 -8.72 -4.59
N ALA A 158 6.27 -9.17 -3.47
CA ALA A 158 4.90 -8.88 -3.07
C ALA A 158 4.68 -7.38 -2.82
N ALA A 159 5.61 -6.71 -2.14
CA ALA A 159 5.55 -5.28 -1.89
C ALA A 159 5.68 -4.47 -3.18
N PHE A 160 6.55 -4.86 -4.12
CA PHE A 160 6.66 -4.20 -5.43
C PHE A 160 5.34 -4.26 -6.21
N VAL A 161 4.71 -5.44 -6.27
CA VAL A 161 3.41 -5.62 -6.93
C VAL A 161 2.34 -4.75 -6.26
N THR A 162 2.34 -4.70 -4.92
CA THR A 162 1.39 -3.90 -4.13
C THR A 162 1.60 -2.41 -4.38
N LEU A 163 2.85 -1.94 -4.37
CA LEU A 163 3.21 -0.55 -4.62
C LEU A 163 2.79 -0.10 -6.02
N LYS A 164 3.05 -0.92 -7.06
CA LYS A 164 2.61 -0.64 -8.44
C LYS A 164 1.09 -0.50 -8.55
N ARG A 165 0.34 -1.37 -7.85
CA ARG A 165 -1.13 -1.30 -7.82
C ARG A 165 -1.61 -0.02 -7.13
N MET A 166 -1.02 0.34 -5.99
CA MET A 166 -1.41 1.54 -5.23
C MET A 166 -1.10 2.83 -6.00
N VAL A 167 0.08 2.94 -6.63
CA VAL A 167 0.46 4.11 -7.44
C VAL A 167 -0.48 4.30 -8.63
N ASN A 168 -0.87 3.23 -9.32
CA ASN A 168 -1.82 3.30 -10.42
C ASN A 168 -3.19 3.81 -9.97
N LYS A 169 -3.69 3.33 -8.81
CA LYS A 169 -4.96 3.80 -8.23
C LYS A 169 -4.91 5.27 -7.87
N LEU A 170 -3.79 5.69 -7.26
CA LEU A 170 -3.57 7.09 -6.90
C LEU A 170 -3.60 7.98 -8.15
N ALA A 171 -2.96 7.55 -9.24
CA ALA A 171 -2.98 8.28 -10.52
C ALA A 171 -4.39 8.36 -11.13
N THR A 172 -5.20 7.30 -11.04
CA THR A 172 -6.59 7.32 -11.51
C THR A 172 -7.45 8.28 -10.69
N HIS A 173 -7.34 8.24 -9.36
CA HIS A 173 -8.11 9.12 -8.47
C HIS A 173 -7.75 10.60 -8.68
N PHE A 174 -6.48 10.93 -8.86
CA PHE A 174 -6.08 12.31 -9.16
C PHE A 174 -6.67 12.80 -10.48
N ARG A 175 -6.61 11.98 -11.54
CA ARG A 175 -7.18 12.35 -12.84
C ARG A 175 -8.69 12.56 -12.76
N LEU A 176 -9.42 11.65 -12.12
CA LEU A 176 -10.87 11.78 -11.96
C LEU A 176 -11.23 13.05 -11.18
N ASN A 177 -10.51 13.34 -10.10
CA ASN A 177 -10.74 14.55 -9.31
C ASN A 177 -10.43 15.85 -10.08
N GLU A 178 -9.46 15.82 -11.00
CA GLU A 178 -9.23 16.94 -11.93
C GLU A 178 -10.40 17.12 -12.92
N PHE A 179 -10.95 16.02 -13.45
CA PHE A 179 -12.13 16.09 -14.34
C PHE A 179 -13.38 16.61 -13.61
N ASP A 180 -13.67 16.13 -12.39
CA ASP A 180 -14.82 16.58 -11.61
C ASP A 180 -14.72 18.07 -11.27
N GLN A 181 -13.52 18.58 -10.94
CA GLN A 181 -13.31 20.01 -10.70
C GLN A 181 -13.51 20.87 -11.97
N LEU A 182 -13.21 20.33 -13.16
CA LEU A 182 -13.47 21.02 -14.43
C LEU A 182 -14.96 21.04 -14.78
N GLU A 183 -15.74 20.04 -14.38
CA GLU A 183 -17.20 20.00 -14.57
C GLU A 183 -17.95 20.90 -13.57
N GLU A 184 -17.47 21.03 -12.32
CA GLU A 184 -18.08 21.90 -11.29
C GLU A 184 -17.85 23.40 -11.51
N HIS A 185 -16.90 23.80 -12.36
CA HIS A 185 -16.77 25.17 -12.85
C HIS A 185 -17.37 25.29 -14.26
N PRO A 186 -18.66 25.64 -14.40
CA PRO A 186 -19.20 25.95 -15.72
C PRO A 186 -18.45 27.17 -16.23
N VAL A 187 -17.60 26.98 -17.24
CA VAL A 187 -16.87 28.03 -17.95
C VAL A 187 -17.85 29.17 -18.25
N PRO A 188 -17.74 30.33 -17.57
CA PRO A 188 -18.68 31.40 -17.81
C PRO A 188 -18.19 32.18 -19.04
N TYR A 189 -19.11 32.37 -20.00
CA TYR A 189 -19.01 33.30 -21.14
C TYR A 189 -18.14 32.88 -22.35
N PHE A 190 -18.58 31.89 -23.12
CA PHE A 190 -18.32 31.91 -24.58
C PHE A 190 -19.58 31.71 -25.44
N TYR A 191 -20.69 31.27 -24.84
CA TYR A 191 -21.95 31.06 -25.58
C TYR A 191 -22.86 32.31 -25.68
N SER A 192 -22.58 33.37 -24.92
CA SER A 192 -23.38 34.60 -24.96
C SER A 192 -22.94 35.57 -26.05
N LEU A 193 -21.66 35.57 -26.45
CA LEU A 193 -21.17 36.50 -27.48
C LEU A 193 -21.77 36.20 -28.86
N ASP A 194 -21.90 34.94 -29.24
CA ASP A 194 -22.45 34.57 -30.56
C ASP A 194 -23.97 34.87 -30.66
N LYS A 195 -24.66 34.88 -29.51
CA LYS A 195 -26.10 35.20 -29.45
C LYS A 195 -26.34 36.71 -29.43
N GLU A 196 -25.46 37.49 -28.82
CA GLU A 196 -25.52 38.95 -28.81
C GLU A 196 -25.08 39.52 -30.17
N GLU A 197 -24.05 38.95 -30.81
CA GLU A 197 -23.63 39.34 -32.16
C GLU A 197 -24.68 39.00 -33.23
N ARG A 198 -25.36 37.84 -33.11
CA ARG A 198 -26.52 37.52 -33.98
C ARG A 198 -27.74 38.39 -33.70
N ALA A 199 -28.01 38.76 -32.45
CA ALA A 199 -29.14 39.63 -32.12
C ALA A 199 -28.93 41.07 -32.64
N VAL A 200 -27.70 41.58 -32.56
CA VAL A 200 -27.33 42.90 -33.10
C VAL A 200 -27.34 42.93 -34.63
N SER A 201 -26.90 41.84 -35.29
CA SER A 201 -26.95 41.72 -36.76
C SER A 201 -28.39 41.67 -37.32
N MET A 202 -29.34 41.10 -36.57
CA MET A 202 -30.74 40.97 -36.99
C MET A 202 -31.59 42.23 -36.69
N ALA A 203 -31.14 43.12 -35.80
CA ALA A 203 -31.83 44.37 -35.48
C ALA A 203 -31.46 45.53 -36.45
N GLY A 204 -30.37 45.39 -37.21
CA GLY A 204 -29.88 46.42 -38.14
C GLY A 204 -30.42 46.35 -39.57
N ARG A 205 -31.35 45.44 -39.88
CA ARG A 205 -31.90 45.27 -41.24
C ARG A 205 -33.41 45.26 -41.27
N GLY A 206 -33.97 46.45 -41.38
CA GLY A 206 -35.25 46.63 -42.07
C GLY A 206 -35.85 48.01 -41.82
N PRO A 207 -36.70 48.51 -42.73
CA PRO A 207 -36.75 48.31 -44.19
C PRO A 207 -35.94 49.37 -44.97
#